data_AF-A0A956JPF8-F1
#
_entry.id   AF-A0A956JPF8-F1
#
_cell.length_a   1.000
_cell.length_b   1.000
_cell.length_c   1.000
_cell.angle_alpha   90.00
_cell.angle_beta   90.00
_cell.angle_gamma   90.00
#
_symmetry.space_group_name_H-M   'P 1'
#
loop_
_entity.id
_entity.type
_entity.pdbx_description
1 polymer ?
#
loop_
_entity_poly.entity_id
_entity_poly.type
_entity_poly.pdbx_seq_one_letter_code
_entity_poly.pdbx_strand_id
1 'polypeptide(L)'
;MTRLSPTARRLLLLVFAVFWVLGLATGCKRDSDLRDDEKLKVVVNKDRKLAKREVDLLSRRGALQRERQKVREKRNALVTKKASLLDDDDEGKKQLQSEESKLVQLERKLAKQEVDLNSSLQQLLSEKNKLGGGLSGTQAKLLMVQRREHSIALREKDLSRREGSVAQREKVLADRERLFAARQARLCPGRVTTVVQMPSAPGKPGKNYGRGDVEPVFRAAMQAMRSKGILAADLPPGVDRLIAVIRRSVSKKKYSRAKFAADQLLSAVRRIRINRSFIGAKIGRLSRAMKRKRLRGGKKRRANSLFQGATASYGDGRFSDANRKLNSIYALLH
;
A
#
# COMPACT_ATOMS: atom_id res chain seq x y z
N MET A 1 45.24 -52.18 45.93
CA MET A 1 45.91 -51.31 44.94
C MET A 1 45.05 -51.19 43.69
N THR A 2 44.34 -50.09 43.51
CA THR A 2 43.74 -49.71 42.21
C THR A 2 44.03 -48.22 42.01
N ARG A 3 44.98 -47.91 41.12
CA ARG A 3 45.41 -46.53 40.83
C ARG A 3 44.36 -45.89 39.92
N LEU A 4 43.55 -45.00 40.48
CA LEU A 4 42.64 -44.14 39.72
C LEU A 4 43.42 -43.16 38.82
N SER A 5 42.95 -42.99 37.58
CA SER A 5 43.58 -42.19 36.54
C SER A 5 43.58 -40.68 36.89
N PRO A 6 44.58 -39.92 36.41
CA PRO A 6 44.75 -38.50 36.74
C PRO A 6 43.59 -37.61 36.26
N THR A 7 42.79 -38.06 35.29
CA THR A 7 41.60 -37.35 34.80
C THR A 7 40.40 -37.47 35.75
N ALA A 8 40.23 -38.62 36.41
CA ALA A 8 39.16 -38.82 37.39
C ALA A 8 39.33 -37.96 38.65
N ARG A 9 40.57 -37.69 39.07
CA ARG A 9 40.86 -36.81 40.22
C ARG A 9 40.55 -35.33 39.95
N ARG A 10 40.71 -34.87 38.69
CA ARG A 10 40.40 -33.48 38.32
C ARG A 10 38.90 -33.21 38.24
N LEU A 11 38.10 -34.21 37.83
CA LEU A 11 36.64 -34.07 37.81
C LEU A 11 36.04 -34.03 39.23
N LEU A 12 36.57 -34.83 40.15
CA LEU A 12 36.07 -34.89 41.53
C LEU A 12 36.34 -33.59 42.32
N LEU A 13 37.49 -32.94 42.07
CA LEU A 13 37.83 -31.66 42.69
C LEU A 13 37.00 -30.48 42.15
N LEU A 14 36.59 -30.52 40.87
CA LEU A 14 35.70 -29.51 40.29
C LEU A 14 34.26 -29.63 40.81
N VAL A 15 33.76 -30.84 41.05
CA VAL A 15 32.42 -31.05 41.61
C VAL A 15 32.35 -30.60 43.08
N PHE A 16 33.40 -30.83 43.87
CA PHE A 16 33.44 -30.35 45.26
C PHE A 16 33.60 -28.82 45.37
N ALA A 17 34.33 -28.17 44.45
CA ALA A 17 34.47 -26.71 44.44
C ALA A 17 33.17 -25.98 44.05
N VAL A 18 32.34 -26.57 43.18
CA VAL A 18 31.03 -25.99 42.82
C VAL A 18 30.01 -26.15 43.95
N PHE A 19 30.11 -27.22 44.75
CA PHE A 19 29.18 -27.45 45.87
C PHE A 19 29.48 -26.58 47.10
N TRP A 20 30.73 -26.14 47.30
CA TRP A 20 31.11 -25.28 48.44
C TRP A 20 30.75 -23.80 48.25
N VAL A 21 30.54 -23.32 47.02
CA VAL A 21 30.14 -21.92 46.76
C VAL A 21 28.63 -21.71 46.93
N LEU A 22 27.81 -22.77 47.07
CA LEU A 22 26.35 -22.67 47.24
C LEU A 22 25.85 -22.69 48.69
N GLY A 23 26.74 -22.80 49.69
CA GLY A 23 26.36 -23.16 51.07
C GLY A 23 26.23 -22.03 52.11
N LEU A 24 26.45 -20.75 51.79
CA LEU A 24 26.55 -19.68 52.81
C LEU A 24 25.71 -18.42 52.51
N ALA A 25 24.43 -18.58 52.17
CA ALA A 25 23.50 -17.44 52.04
C ALA A 25 22.09 -17.70 52.60
N THR A 26 21.97 -18.48 53.68
CA THR A 26 20.71 -18.60 54.45
C THR A 26 20.84 -17.84 55.76
N GLY A 27 20.83 -16.50 55.68
CA GLY A 27 20.82 -15.61 56.84
C GLY A 27 19.84 -14.46 56.62
N CYS A 28 18.74 -14.49 57.38
CA CYS A 28 17.85 -13.35 57.67
C CYS A 28 17.17 -12.62 56.48
N LYS A 29 16.15 -13.25 55.87
CA LYS A 29 15.05 -12.58 55.15
C LYS A 29 13.84 -13.53 55.16
N ARG A 30 12.98 -13.44 56.16
CA ARG A 30 11.73 -14.23 56.18
C ARG A 30 10.48 -13.40 56.49
N ASP A 31 10.63 -12.19 57.03
CA ASP A 31 9.48 -11.29 57.29
C ASP A 31 9.20 -10.26 56.18
N SER A 32 10.12 -10.02 55.24
CA SER A 32 9.86 -9.14 54.08
C SER A 32 8.99 -9.81 53.01
N ASP A 33 9.13 -11.12 52.84
CA ASP A 33 8.56 -11.84 51.69
C ASP A 33 7.03 -11.98 51.79
N LEU A 34 6.49 -12.09 53.02
CA LEU A 34 5.05 -12.15 53.25
C LEU A 34 4.34 -10.80 52.98
N ARG A 35 5.01 -9.67 53.25
CA ARG A 35 4.47 -8.32 52.96
C ARG A 35 4.47 -8.02 51.45
N ASP A 36 5.39 -8.61 50.70
CA ASP A 36 5.48 -8.43 49.25
C ASP A 36 4.44 -9.29 48.50
N ASP A 37 4.08 -10.46 49.03
CA ASP A 37 3.00 -11.29 48.47
C ASP A 37 1.61 -10.63 48.57
N GLU A 38 1.31 -9.93 49.65
CA GLU A 38 0.03 -9.24 49.81
C GLU A 38 -0.08 -8.03 48.87
N LYS A 39 1.00 -7.25 48.72
CA LYS A 39 1.10 -6.18 47.72
C LYS A 39 0.95 -6.72 46.31
N LEU A 40 1.55 -7.87 46.00
CA LEU A 40 1.42 -8.52 44.70
C LEU A 40 -0.04 -8.91 44.42
N LYS A 41 -0.74 -9.51 45.38
CA LYS A 41 -2.18 -9.83 45.25
C LYS A 41 -3.02 -8.59 44.98
N VAL A 42 -2.74 -7.47 45.65
CA VAL A 42 -3.43 -6.20 45.41
C VAL A 42 -3.16 -5.68 44.01
N VAL A 43 -1.90 -5.73 43.52
CA VAL A 43 -1.55 -5.28 42.17
C VAL A 43 -2.17 -6.17 41.10
N VAL A 44 -2.12 -7.50 41.26
CA VAL A 44 -2.73 -8.47 40.33
C VAL A 44 -4.25 -8.26 40.25
N ASN A 45 -4.91 -8.06 41.39
CA ASN A 45 -6.35 -7.78 41.42
C ASN A 45 -6.70 -6.45 40.73
N LYS A 46 -5.90 -5.40 40.92
CA LYS A 46 -6.07 -4.12 40.21
C LYS A 46 -5.82 -4.28 38.71
N ASP A 47 -4.77 -4.99 38.30
CA ASP A 47 -4.44 -5.25 36.89
C ASP A 47 -5.56 -6.05 36.20
N ARG A 48 -6.12 -7.06 36.87
CA ARG A 48 -7.29 -7.82 36.38
C ARG A 48 -8.53 -6.93 36.21
N LYS A 49 -8.77 -5.99 37.12
CA LYS A 49 -9.87 -5.01 36.99
C LYS A 49 -9.63 -4.07 35.80
N LEU A 50 -8.40 -3.61 35.59
CA LEU A 50 -8.04 -2.78 34.44
C LEU A 50 -8.16 -3.54 33.12
N ALA A 51 -7.76 -4.81 33.07
CA ALA A 51 -7.93 -5.65 31.89
C ALA A 51 -9.41 -5.81 31.51
N LYS A 52 -10.29 -6.03 32.50
CA LYS A 52 -11.75 -6.07 32.25
C LYS A 52 -12.29 -4.74 31.70
N ARG A 53 -11.86 -3.61 32.26
CA ARG A 53 -12.22 -2.27 31.77
C ARG A 53 -11.73 -2.03 30.33
N GLU A 54 -10.51 -2.47 30.02
CA GLU A 54 -9.94 -2.36 28.68
C GLU A 54 -10.76 -3.15 27.66
N VAL A 55 -11.14 -4.39 27.98
CA VAL A 55 -11.99 -5.21 27.11
C VAL A 55 -13.35 -4.55 26.87
N ASP A 56 -13.98 -3.97 27.90
CA ASP A 56 -15.23 -3.22 27.76
C ASP A 56 -15.06 -1.99 26.86
N LEU A 57 -14.04 -1.16 27.09
CA LEU A 57 -13.75 0.02 26.26
C LEU A 57 -13.47 -0.35 24.80
N LEU A 58 -12.73 -1.45 24.55
CA LEU A 58 -12.49 -1.96 23.20
C LEU A 58 -13.76 -2.51 22.54
N SER A 59 -14.68 -3.09 23.33
CA SER A 59 -15.99 -3.51 22.84
C SER A 59 -16.85 -2.31 22.42
N ARG A 60 -16.92 -1.29 23.29
CA ARG A 60 -17.62 -0.03 23.00
C ARG A 60 -17.05 0.67 21.76
N ARG A 61 -15.72 0.69 21.60
CA ARG A 61 -15.06 1.23 20.41
C ARG A 61 -15.49 0.49 19.14
N GLY A 62 -15.53 -0.84 19.20
CA GLY A 62 -15.99 -1.67 18.09
C GLY A 62 -17.47 -1.44 17.75
N ALA A 63 -18.32 -1.25 18.76
CA ALA A 63 -19.74 -0.90 18.55
C ALA A 63 -19.89 0.47 17.88
N LEU A 64 -19.17 1.48 18.37
CA LEU A 64 -19.18 2.83 17.81
C LEU A 64 -18.71 2.84 16.35
N GLN A 65 -17.68 2.08 16.01
CA GLN A 65 -17.22 1.93 14.63
C GLN A 65 -18.30 1.36 13.70
N ARG A 66 -19.07 0.35 14.16
CA ARG A 66 -20.20 -0.19 13.39
C ARG A 66 -21.32 0.83 13.24
N GLU A 67 -21.62 1.60 14.28
CA GLU A 67 -22.62 2.68 14.19
C GLU A 67 -22.21 3.77 13.20
N ARG A 68 -20.93 4.16 13.19
CA ARG A 68 -20.41 5.08 12.16
C ARG A 68 -20.54 4.53 10.75
N GLN A 69 -20.29 3.25 10.56
CA GLN A 69 -20.48 2.62 9.26
C GLN A 69 -21.95 2.68 8.83
N LYS A 70 -22.89 2.35 9.73
CA LYS A 70 -24.33 2.47 9.46
C LYS A 70 -24.74 3.91 9.12
N VAL A 71 -24.21 4.91 9.82
CA VAL A 71 -24.49 6.33 9.52
C VAL A 71 -23.96 6.72 8.14
N ARG A 72 -22.75 6.26 7.76
CA ARG A 72 -22.19 6.49 6.42
C ARG A 72 -23.03 5.84 5.32
N GLU A 73 -23.48 4.61 5.54
CA GLU A 73 -24.37 3.91 4.61
C GLU A 73 -25.69 4.66 4.44
N LYS A 74 -26.30 5.13 5.54
CA LYS A 74 -27.51 5.98 5.49
C LYS A 74 -27.27 7.30 4.77
N ARG A 75 -26.10 7.93 4.96
CA ARG A 75 -25.73 9.18 4.27
C ARG A 75 -25.60 8.97 2.77
N ASN A 76 -24.95 7.89 2.35
CA ASN A 76 -24.86 7.53 0.93
C ASN A 76 -26.25 7.24 0.34
N ALA A 77 -27.11 6.53 1.09
CA ALA A 77 -28.48 6.27 0.68
C ALA A 77 -29.31 7.57 0.54
N LEU A 78 -29.14 8.52 1.46
CA LEU A 78 -29.76 9.85 1.35
C LEU A 78 -29.30 10.61 0.11
N VAL A 79 -28.00 10.59 -0.20
CA VAL A 79 -27.47 11.24 -1.41
C VAL A 79 -28.09 10.62 -2.67
N THR A 80 -28.23 9.28 -2.72
CA THR A 80 -28.90 8.63 -3.85
C THR A 80 -30.39 8.97 -3.93
N LYS A 81 -31.11 9.01 -2.79
CA LYS A 81 -32.52 9.44 -2.76
C LYS A 81 -32.68 10.89 -3.24
N LYS A 82 -31.78 11.78 -2.82
CA LYS A 82 -31.78 13.19 -3.23
C LYS A 82 -31.54 13.35 -4.74
N ALA A 83 -30.71 12.49 -5.32
CA ALA A 83 -30.45 12.49 -6.76
C ALA A 83 -31.62 11.93 -7.60
N SER A 84 -32.51 11.13 -6.99
CA SER A 84 -33.70 10.57 -7.66
C SER A 84 -34.98 11.39 -7.50
N LEU A 85 -34.97 12.42 -6.66
CA LEU A 85 -36.12 13.30 -6.46
C LEU A 85 -36.27 14.29 -7.61
N LEU A 86 -37.51 14.50 -8.04
CA LEU A 86 -37.88 15.53 -9.01
C LEU A 86 -37.89 16.90 -8.32
N ASP A 87 -37.70 17.96 -9.10
CA ASP A 87 -37.60 19.32 -8.56
C ASP A 87 -38.91 19.84 -7.96
N ASP A 88 -40.06 19.24 -8.30
CA ASP A 88 -41.38 19.69 -7.83
C ASP A 88 -41.90 18.92 -6.60
N ASP A 89 -41.15 17.95 -6.07
CA ASP A 89 -41.56 17.16 -4.89
C ASP A 89 -41.11 17.83 -3.57
N ASP A 90 -41.88 18.82 -3.13
CA ASP A 90 -41.64 19.56 -1.88
C ASP A 90 -41.80 18.71 -0.62
N GLU A 91 -42.70 17.72 -0.62
CA GLU A 91 -42.88 16.81 0.51
C GLU A 91 -41.67 15.87 0.65
N GLY A 92 -41.19 15.31 -0.45
CA GLY A 92 -39.98 14.49 -0.49
C GLY A 92 -38.74 15.25 0.01
N LYS A 93 -38.60 16.52 -0.38
CA LYS A 93 -37.52 17.41 0.10
C LYS A 93 -37.59 17.63 1.62
N LYS A 94 -38.77 17.91 2.17
CA LYS A 94 -38.95 18.08 3.63
C LYS A 94 -38.62 16.80 4.40
N GLN A 95 -39.04 15.63 3.88
CA GLN A 95 -38.70 14.35 4.49
C GLN A 95 -37.20 14.10 4.50
N LEU A 96 -36.50 14.32 3.38
CA LEU A 96 -35.04 14.18 3.32
C LEU A 96 -34.32 15.14 4.26
N GLN A 97 -34.77 16.38 4.38
CA GLN A 97 -34.19 17.34 5.32
C GLN A 97 -34.37 16.88 6.77
N SER A 98 -35.53 16.29 7.09
CA SER A 98 -35.76 15.68 8.41
C SER A 98 -34.84 14.48 8.67
N GLU A 99 -34.62 13.60 7.68
CA GLU A 99 -33.69 12.47 7.79
C GLU A 99 -32.24 12.96 7.93
N GLU A 100 -31.85 14.00 7.19
CA GLU A 100 -30.52 14.61 7.25
C GLU A 100 -30.25 15.22 8.63
N SER A 101 -31.19 15.99 9.19
CA SER A 101 -31.05 16.55 10.54
C SER A 101 -30.93 15.46 11.61
N LYS A 102 -31.70 14.36 11.50
CA LYS A 102 -31.56 13.19 12.39
C LYS A 102 -30.18 12.54 12.27
N LEU A 103 -29.65 12.39 11.05
CA LEU A 103 -28.29 11.86 10.85
C LEU A 103 -27.22 12.77 11.45
N VAL A 104 -27.33 14.09 11.26
CA VAL A 104 -26.39 15.05 11.86
C VAL A 104 -26.42 14.98 13.39
N GLN A 105 -27.60 14.82 14.01
CA GLN A 105 -27.71 14.62 15.46
C GLN A 105 -27.04 13.32 15.91
N LEU A 106 -27.23 12.22 15.16
CA LEU A 106 -26.54 10.95 15.44
C LEU A 106 -25.02 11.07 15.28
N GLU A 107 -24.53 11.75 14.24
CA GLU A 107 -23.10 12.02 14.04
C GLU A 107 -22.51 12.81 15.22
N ARG A 108 -23.21 13.83 15.73
CA ARG A 108 -22.80 14.58 16.92
C ARG A 108 -22.77 13.72 18.18
N LYS A 109 -23.78 12.85 18.38
CA LYS A 109 -23.82 11.91 19.52
C LYS A 109 -22.65 10.92 19.46
N LEU A 110 -22.39 10.33 18.29
CA LEU A 110 -21.26 9.42 18.07
C LEU A 110 -19.92 10.14 18.30
N ALA A 111 -19.76 11.38 17.82
CA ALA A 111 -18.55 12.16 18.05
C ALA A 111 -18.29 12.43 19.54
N LYS A 112 -19.33 12.75 20.32
CA LYS A 112 -19.21 12.90 21.78
C LYS A 112 -18.77 11.60 22.45
N GLN A 113 -19.44 10.49 22.11
CA GLN A 113 -19.08 9.16 22.63
C GLN A 113 -17.63 8.77 22.29
N GLU A 114 -17.09 9.20 21.15
CA GLU A 114 -15.67 8.97 20.82
C GLU A 114 -14.72 9.75 21.70
N VAL A 115 -15.03 11.01 21.99
CA VAL A 115 -14.22 11.84 22.88
C VAL A 115 -14.20 11.22 24.29
N ASP A 116 -15.37 10.83 24.80
CA ASP A 116 -15.52 10.18 26.11
C ASP A 116 -14.81 8.82 26.17
N LEU A 117 -14.85 8.05 25.08
CA LEU A 117 -14.17 6.77 25.00
C LEU A 117 -12.65 6.95 24.95
N ASN A 118 -12.15 7.94 24.20
CA ASN A 118 -10.73 8.24 24.11
C ASN A 118 -10.17 8.76 25.44
N SER A 119 -10.91 9.62 26.15
CA SER A 119 -10.50 10.07 27.49
C SER A 119 -10.46 8.90 28.49
N SER A 120 -11.44 8.00 28.44
CA SER A 120 -11.47 6.78 29.26
C SER A 120 -10.28 5.85 28.96
N LEU A 121 -9.90 5.71 27.68
CA LEU A 121 -8.72 4.93 27.28
C LEU A 121 -7.41 5.57 27.77
N GLN A 122 -7.28 6.90 27.68
CA GLN A 122 -6.12 7.62 28.21
C GLN A 122 -6.00 7.48 29.74
N GLN A 123 -7.12 7.60 30.46
CA GLN A 123 -7.16 7.36 31.90
C GLN A 123 -6.71 5.93 32.23
N LEU A 124 -7.21 4.93 31.52
CA LEU A 124 -6.82 3.53 31.71
C LEU A 124 -5.31 3.32 31.47
N LEU A 125 -4.74 3.93 30.42
CA LEU A 125 -3.30 3.87 30.16
C LEU A 125 -2.50 4.52 31.30
N SER A 126 -2.95 5.66 31.83
CA SER A 126 -2.32 6.32 32.97
C SER A 126 -2.38 5.47 34.24
N GLU A 127 -3.51 4.80 34.52
CA GLU A 127 -3.68 3.87 35.64
C GLU A 127 -2.75 2.66 35.51
N LYS A 128 -2.64 2.09 34.29
CA LYS A 128 -1.72 0.97 34.00
C LYS A 128 -0.26 1.35 34.19
N ASN A 129 0.14 2.56 33.77
CA ASN A 129 1.49 3.07 33.94
C ASN A 129 1.82 3.28 35.43
N LYS A 130 0.88 3.85 36.21
CA LYS A 130 1.04 4.01 37.67
C LYS A 130 1.22 2.65 38.38
N LEU A 131 0.47 1.62 37.98
CA LEU A 131 0.63 0.28 38.54
C LEU A 131 1.96 -0.40 38.15
N GLY A 132 2.52 -0.05 36.98
CA GLY A 132 3.79 -0.61 36.52
C GLY A 132 5.02 -0.06 37.24
N GLY A 133 4.96 1.17 37.77
CA GLY A 133 6.10 1.84 38.41
C GLY A 133 6.43 1.37 39.83
N GLY A 134 5.55 0.61 40.49
CA GLY A 134 5.70 0.22 41.90
C GLY A 134 6.34 -1.15 42.16
N LEU A 135 6.77 -1.88 41.13
CA LEU A 135 7.25 -3.26 41.26
C LEU A 135 8.69 -3.38 40.78
N SER A 136 9.57 -3.93 41.62
CA SER A 136 10.98 -4.21 41.30
C SER A 136 11.25 -5.72 41.23
N GLY A 137 12.20 -6.14 40.41
CA GLY A 137 12.75 -7.51 40.42
C GLY A 137 11.96 -8.55 39.61
N THR A 138 11.98 -9.81 40.08
CA THR A 138 11.39 -10.99 39.42
C THR A 138 9.87 -10.92 39.27
N GLN A 139 9.17 -10.30 40.22
CA GLN A 139 7.72 -10.08 40.15
C GLN A 139 7.33 -9.12 39.02
N ALA A 140 8.14 -8.08 38.77
CA ALA A 140 7.95 -7.18 37.64
C ALA A 140 8.09 -7.91 36.30
N LYS A 141 9.02 -8.88 36.20
CA LYS A 141 9.16 -9.72 35.00
C LYS A 141 7.91 -10.58 34.76
N LEU A 142 7.35 -11.21 35.79
CA LEU A 142 6.17 -12.06 35.65
C LEU A 142 4.94 -11.25 35.18
N LEU A 143 4.73 -10.07 35.75
CA LEU A 143 3.67 -9.15 35.33
C LEU A 143 3.91 -8.60 33.92
N MET A 144 5.16 -8.36 33.51
CA MET A 144 5.46 -8.00 32.12
C MET A 144 5.11 -9.12 31.15
N VAL A 145 5.37 -10.39 31.49
CA VAL A 145 5.00 -11.54 30.66
C VAL A 145 3.48 -11.62 30.51
N GLN A 146 2.71 -11.57 31.60
CA GLN A 146 1.25 -11.55 31.54
C GLN A 146 0.70 -10.37 30.72
N ARG A 147 1.27 -9.17 30.88
CA ARG A 147 0.89 -7.99 30.07
C ARG A 147 1.19 -8.18 28.59
N ARG A 148 2.30 -8.83 28.26
CA ARG A 148 2.69 -9.15 26.88
C ARG A 148 1.73 -10.16 26.28
N GLU A 149 1.42 -11.25 26.98
CA GLU A 149 0.45 -12.27 26.55
C GLU A 149 -0.94 -11.67 26.33
N HIS A 150 -1.42 -10.86 27.27
CA HIS A 150 -2.69 -10.15 27.13
C HIS A 150 -2.68 -9.19 25.92
N SER A 151 -1.59 -8.44 25.73
CA SER A 151 -1.44 -7.58 24.56
C SER A 151 -1.41 -8.37 23.25
N ILE A 152 -0.84 -9.58 23.23
CA ILE A 152 -0.82 -10.45 22.06
C ILE A 152 -2.24 -10.93 21.76
N ALA A 153 -2.96 -11.45 22.77
CA ALA A 153 -4.35 -11.90 22.61
C ALA A 153 -5.28 -10.79 22.10
N LEU A 154 -5.10 -9.54 22.56
CA LEU A 154 -5.85 -8.39 22.03
C LEU A 154 -5.51 -8.09 20.57
N ARG A 155 -4.23 -8.19 20.17
CA ARG A 155 -3.81 -7.98 18.78
C ARG A 155 -4.33 -9.07 17.85
N GLU A 156 -4.31 -10.32 18.29
CA GLU A 156 -4.89 -11.45 17.55
C GLU A 156 -6.39 -11.25 17.33
N LYS A 157 -7.13 -10.86 18.38
CA LYS A 157 -8.56 -10.54 18.26
C LYS A 157 -8.84 -9.37 17.31
N ASP A 158 -7.99 -8.35 17.29
CA ASP A 158 -8.12 -7.23 16.34
C ASP A 158 -7.77 -7.66 14.90
N LEU A 159 -6.75 -8.51 14.72
CA LEU A 159 -6.41 -9.10 13.44
C LEU A 159 -7.59 -9.92 12.88
N SER A 160 -8.17 -10.83 13.65
CA SER A 160 -9.33 -11.62 13.19
C SER A 160 -10.53 -10.74 12.80
N ARG A 161 -10.75 -9.61 13.50
CA ARG A 161 -11.79 -8.63 13.11
C ARG A 161 -11.48 -7.94 11.79
N ARG A 162 -10.22 -7.56 11.56
CA ARG A 162 -9.79 -6.92 10.31
C ARG A 162 -9.86 -7.91 9.15
N GLU A 163 -9.45 -9.15 9.35
CA GLU A 163 -9.59 -10.24 8.36
C GLU A 163 -11.05 -10.46 7.99
N GLY A 164 -11.96 -10.51 8.97
CA GLY A 164 -13.40 -10.58 8.71
C GLY A 164 -13.93 -9.38 7.89
N SER A 165 -13.44 -8.16 8.16
CA SER A 165 -13.82 -6.97 7.37
C SER A 165 -13.26 -7.01 5.94
N VAL A 166 -12.04 -7.51 5.76
CA VAL A 166 -11.43 -7.69 4.43
C VAL A 166 -12.21 -8.74 3.63
N ALA A 167 -12.52 -9.89 4.23
CA ALA A 167 -13.32 -10.93 3.60
C ALA A 167 -14.71 -10.42 3.15
N GLN A 168 -15.36 -9.58 3.95
CA GLN A 168 -16.62 -8.93 3.55
C GLN A 168 -16.46 -8.01 2.33
N ARG A 169 -15.38 -7.22 2.28
CA ARG A 169 -15.11 -6.33 1.13
C ARG A 169 -14.78 -7.11 -0.14
N GLU A 170 -14.00 -8.19 -0.01
CA GLU A 170 -13.69 -9.09 -1.11
C GLU A 170 -14.96 -9.75 -1.65
N LYS A 171 -15.88 -10.18 -0.78
CA LYS A 171 -17.19 -10.69 -1.19
C LYS A 171 -17.99 -9.64 -1.98
N VAL A 172 -18.08 -8.41 -1.49
CA VAL A 172 -18.77 -7.31 -2.19
C VAL A 172 -18.14 -6.99 -3.55
N LEU A 173 -16.81 -7.02 -3.65
CA LEU A 173 -16.10 -6.83 -4.91
C LEU A 173 -16.35 -7.98 -5.89
N ALA A 174 -16.28 -9.23 -5.43
CA ALA A 174 -16.58 -10.41 -6.22
C ALA A 174 -18.03 -10.38 -6.77
N ASP A 175 -19.00 -9.97 -5.94
CA ASP A 175 -20.40 -9.82 -6.38
C ASP A 175 -20.54 -8.72 -7.45
N ARG A 176 -19.83 -7.60 -7.31
CA ARG A 176 -19.78 -6.55 -8.33
C ARG A 176 -19.18 -7.05 -9.64
N GLU A 177 -18.06 -7.76 -9.58
CA GLU A 177 -17.41 -8.34 -10.76
C GLU A 177 -18.33 -9.34 -11.48
N ARG A 178 -19.06 -10.18 -10.73
CA ARG A 178 -20.08 -11.07 -11.29
C ARG A 178 -21.19 -10.30 -12.01
N LEU A 179 -21.69 -9.21 -11.42
CA LEU A 179 -22.70 -8.36 -12.05
C LEU A 179 -22.17 -7.66 -13.30
N PHE A 180 -20.93 -7.18 -13.28
CA PHE A 180 -20.28 -6.59 -14.46
C PHE A 180 -20.07 -7.62 -15.56
N ALA A 181 -19.60 -8.82 -15.23
CA ALA A 181 -19.43 -9.91 -16.18
C ALA A 181 -20.77 -10.33 -16.81
N ALA A 182 -21.84 -10.45 -16.01
CA ALA A 182 -23.18 -10.76 -16.49
C ALA A 182 -23.72 -9.65 -17.43
N ARG A 183 -23.49 -8.38 -17.09
CA ARG A 183 -23.85 -7.25 -17.95
C ARG A 183 -23.06 -7.27 -19.26
N GLN A 184 -21.77 -7.53 -19.20
CA GLN A 184 -20.91 -7.64 -20.38
C GLN A 184 -21.34 -8.79 -21.29
N ALA A 185 -21.70 -9.94 -20.72
CA ALA A 185 -22.23 -11.07 -21.47
C ALA A 185 -23.55 -10.73 -22.20
N ARG A 186 -24.44 -9.94 -21.58
CA ARG A 186 -25.68 -9.47 -22.21
C ARG A 186 -25.43 -8.44 -23.32
N LEU A 187 -24.48 -7.53 -23.11
CA LEU A 187 -24.16 -6.46 -24.06
C LEU A 187 -23.29 -6.93 -25.24
N CYS A 188 -22.66 -8.09 -25.14
CA CYS A 188 -21.85 -8.68 -26.20
C CYS A 188 -22.29 -10.14 -26.43
N PRO A 189 -23.45 -10.39 -27.08
CA PRO A 189 -23.85 -11.72 -27.51
C PRO A 189 -22.98 -12.11 -28.71
N GLY A 190 -21.73 -12.48 -28.44
CA GLY A 190 -20.74 -12.74 -29.47
C GLY A 190 -19.34 -12.68 -28.89
N ARG A 191 -18.74 -13.84 -28.68
CA ARG A 191 -17.38 -14.03 -28.21
C ARG A 191 -16.41 -13.51 -29.29
N VAL A 192 -16.16 -12.21 -29.33
CA VAL A 192 -15.08 -11.65 -30.15
C VAL A 192 -13.78 -11.96 -29.43
N THR A 193 -13.13 -13.04 -29.82
CA THR A 193 -11.68 -13.18 -29.69
C THR A 193 -11.08 -11.96 -30.39
N THR A 194 -10.69 -10.94 -29.62
CA THR A 194 -9.90 -9.83 -30.13
C THR A 194 -8.49 -10.34 -30.42
N VAL A 195 -8.35 -11.16 -31.46
CA VAL A 195 -7.20 -11.02 -32.34
C VAL A 195 -7.30 -9.57 -32.78
N VAL A 196 -6.36 -8.73 -32.34
CA VAL A 196 -6.20 -7.39 -32.89
C VAL A 196 -5.79 -7.60 -34.35
N GLN A 197 -6.77 -7.89 -35.21
CA GLN A 197 -6.68 -7.64 -36.63
C GLN A 197 -6.50 -6.14 -36.72
N MET A 198 -5.24 -5.71 -36.84
CA MET A 198 -4.94 -4.34 -37.20
C MET A 198 -5.79 -4.06 -38.43
N PRO A 199 -6.74 -3.11 -38.35
CA PRO A 199 -7.65 -2.84 -39.46
C PRO A 199 -6.79 -2.64 -40.70
N SER A 200 -7.12 -3.37 -41.76
CA SER A 200 -6.56 -3.18 -43.09
C SER A 200 -6.52 -1.68 -43.34
N ALA A 201 -5.32 -1.14 -43.54
CA ALA A 201 -5.08 0.29 -43.64
C ALA A 201 -6.16 0.93 -44.54
N PRO A 202 -6.87 1.99 -44.10
CA PRO A 202 -7.85 2.71 -44.92
C PRO A 202 -7.09 3.51 -45.98
N GLY A 203 -6.58 2.81 -46.99
CA GLY A 203 -6.18 3.42 -48.25
C GLY A 203 -7.41 3.54 -49.13
N LYS A 204 -7.62 4.69 -49.77
CA LYS A 204 -8.49 4.76 -50.93
C LYS A 204 -8.06 3.65 -51.90
N PRO A 205 -8.95 2.71 -52.30
CA PRO A 205 -8.58 1.65 -53.22
C PRO A 205 -7.98 2.29 -54.50
N GLY A 206 -6.80 1.81 -54.91
CA GLY A 206 -6.12 2.26 -56.13
C GLY A 206 -4.93 3.20 -55.98
N LYS A 207 -4.62 3.76 -54.79
CA LYS A 207 -3.38 4.55 -54.60
C LYS A 207 -2.21 3.67 -54.15
N ASN A 208 -1.26 3.45 -55.04
CA ASN A 208 0.02 2.83 -54.72
C ASN A 208 0.88 3.82 -53.94
N TYR A 209 1.03 3.61 -52.63
CA TYR A 209 1.97 4.40 -51.83
C TYR A 209 3.41 4.03 -52.20
N GLY A 210 4.27 5.04 -52.33
CA GLY A 210 5.69 4.87 -52.54
C GLY A 210 6.50 5.05 -51.26
N ARG A 211 7.82 4.81 -51.35
CA ARG A 211 8.76 5.17 -50.27
C ARG A 211 8.68 6.65 -49.92
N GLY A 212 8.51 7.50 -50.94
CA GLY A 212 8.36 8.95 -50.79
C GLY A 212 7.16 9.39 -49.94
N ASP A 213 6.11 8.56 -49.83
CA ASP A 213 4.95 8.87 -48.97
C ASP A 213 5.17 8.48 -47.50
N VAL A 214 5.92 7.40 -47.26
CA VAL A 214 6.12 6.83 -45.92
C VAL A 214 7.21 7.59 -45.18
N GLU A 215 8.29 7.94 -45.87
CA GLU A 215 9.49 8.50 -45.26
C GLU A 215 9.26 9.86 -44.58
N PRO A 216 8.52 10.83 -45.17
CA PRO A 216 8.23 12.11 -44.52
C PRO A 216 7.41 11.95 -43.24
N VAL A 217 6.39 11.09 -43.24
CA VAL A 217 5.55 10.84 -42.06
C VAL A 217 6.36 10.18 -40.95
N PHE A 218 7.16 9.18 -41.30
CA PHE A 218 8.02 8.52 -40.32
C PHE A 218 9.07 9.47 -39.75
N ARG A 219 9.70 10.30 -40.60
CA ARG A 219 10.66 11.33 -40.18
C ARG A 219 10.01 12.35 -39.26
N ALA A 220 8.80 12.82 -39.59
CA ALA A 220 8.02 13.72 -38.75
C ALA A 220 7.69 13.09 -37.38
N ALA A 221 7.33 11.80 -37.34
CA ALA A 221 7.09 11.07 -36.09
C ALA A 221 8.37 11.01 -35.23
N MET A 222 9.51 10.68 -35.82
CA MET A 222 10.79 10.63 -35.12
C MET A 222 11.25 12.02 -34.65
N GLN A 223 11.02 13.07 -35.42
CA GLN A 223 11.30 14.45 -35.03
C GLN A 223 10.38 14.91 -33.89
N ALA A 224 9.10 14.53 -33.91
CA ALA A 224 8.18 14.78 -32.81
C ALA A 224 8.60 14.04 -31.53
N MET A 225 9.11 12.80 -31.64
CA MET A 225 9.69 12.08 -30.51
C MET A 225 10.94 12.80 -29.97
N ARG A 226 11.87 13.21 -30.84
CA ARG A 226 13.11 13.90 -30.46
C ARG A 226 12.84 15.25 -29.79
N SER A 227 11.98 16.08 -30.37
CA SER A 227 11.61 17.40 -29.81
C SER A 227 10.94 17.28 -28.44
N LYS A 228 10.08 16.28 -28.25
CA LYS A 228 9.48 15.98 -26.93
C LYS A 228 10.41 15.21 -26.00
N GLY A 229 11.54 14.70 -26.47
CA GLY A 229 12.41 13.81 -25.69
C GLY A 229 11.75 12.50 -25.29
N ILE A 230 10.90 11.93 -26.15
CA ILE A 230 10.24 10.64 -25.95
C ILE A 230 11.14 9.55 -26.54
N LEU A 231 11.49 8.55 -25.74
CA LEU A 231 12.22 7.37 -26.21
C LEU A 231 11.25 6.31 -26.73
N ALA A 232 11.72 5.37 -27.55
CA ALA A 232 10.88 4.25 -28.01
C ALA A 232 10.31 3.43 -26.84
N ALA A 233 11.08 3.29 -25.75
CA ALA A 233 10.65 2.61 -24.52
C ALA A 233 9.63 3.41 -23.68
N ASP A 234 9.38 4.68 -24.01
CA ASP A 234 8.38 5.52 -23.35
C ASP A 234 7.01 5.45 -24.03
N LEU A 235 6.93 4.81 -25.20
CA LEU A 235 5.68 4.66 -25.94
C LEU A 235 4.73 3.69 -25.21
N PRO A 236 3.40 3.90 -25.31
CA PRO A 236 2.42 2.95 -24.80
C PRO A 236 2.64 1.54 -25.38
N PRO A 237 2.31 0.48 -24.62
CA PRO A 237 2.43 -0.89 -25.11
C PRO A 237 1.65 -1.07 -26.42
N GLY A 238 2.29 -1.64 -27.44
CA GLY A 238 1.71 -1.83 -28.78
C GLY A 238 2.15 -0.77 -29.78
N VAL A 239 2.35 0.48 -29.34
CA VAL A 239 2.87 1.58 -30.19
C VAL A 239 4.38 1.43 -30.43
N ASP A 240 5.10 0.93 -29.43
CA ASP A 240 6.53 0.61 -29.50
C ASP A 240 6.87 -0.33 -30.68
N ARG A 241 5.99 -1.29 -30.97
CA ARG A 241 6.15 -2.25 -32.08
C ARG A 241 5.96 -1.60 -33.46
N LEU A 242 5.29 -0.46 -33.56
CA LEU A 242 5.04 0.20 -34.84
C LEU A 242 6.34 0.59 -35.55
N ILE A 243 7.39 0.99 -34.82
CA ILE A 243 8.70 1.31 -35.41
C ILE A 243 9.28 0.09 -36.16
N ALA A 244 9.20 -1.10 -35.55
CA ALA A 244 9.65 -2.33 -36.18
C ALA A 244 8.75 -2.74 -37.37
N VAL A 245 7.42 -2.54 -37.24
CA VAL A 245 6.46 -2.80 -38.33
C VAL A 245 6.73 -1.89 -39.53
N ILE A 246 7.00 -0.60 -39.31
CA ILE A 246 7.33 0.37 -40.36
C ILE A 246 8.59 -0.09 -41.09
N ARG A 247 9.70 -0.34 -40.36
CA ARG A 247 10.97 -0.78 -40.94
C ARG A 247 10.81 -2.07 -41.75
N ARG A 248 10.12 -3.07 -41.20
CA ARG A 248 9.85 -4.36 -41.85
C ARG A 248 8.95 -4.21 -43.08
N SER A 249 8.00 -3.29 -43.05
CA SER A 249 7.07 -3.06 -44.17
C SER A 249 7.76 -2.29 -45.30
N VAL A 250 8.61 -1.32 -44.98
CA VAL A 250 9.45 -0.61 -45.95
C VAL A 250 10.42 -1.57 -46.64
N SER A 251 11.09 -2.47 -45.90
CA SER A 251 12.00 -3.44 -46.50
C SER A 251 11.29 -4.45 -47.42
N LYS A 252 10.06 -4.83 -47.09
CA LYS A 252 9.21 -5.71 -47.90
C LYS A 252 8.44 -4.98 -49.02
N LYS A 253 8.75 -3.71 -49.30
CA LYS A 253 8.03 -2.85 -50.28
C LYS A 253 6.50 -2.77 -50.04
N LYS A 254 6.04 -3.00 -48.80
CA LYS A 254 4.63 -2.91 -48.36
C LYS A 254 4.33 -1.50 -47.83
N TYR A 255 4.38 -0.50 -48.71
CA TYR A 255 4.31 0.91 -48.33
C TYR A 255 2.96 1.34 -47.74
N SER A 256 1.85 0.73 -48.14
CA SER A 256 0.52 1.01 -47.56
C SER A 256 0.47 0.72 -46.06
N ARG A 257 0.95 -0.46 -45.66
CA ARG A 257 1.07 -0.86 -44.25
C ARG A 257 2.07 0.02 -43.49
N ALA A 258 3.19 0.36 -44.14
CA ALA A 258 4.21 1.20 -43.54
C ALA A 258 3.69 2.62 -43.26
N LYS A 259 2.96 3.22 -44.22
CA LYS A 259 2.35 4.54 -44.08
C LYS A 259 1.35 4.56 -42.93
N PHE A 260 0.43 3.60 -42.92
CA PHE A 260 -0.57 3.50 -41.85
C PHE A 260 0.05 3.36 -40.46
N ALA A 261 1.07 2.51 -40.32
CA ALA A 261 1.79 2.38 -39.06
C ALA A 261 2.56 3.67 -38.68
N ALA A 262 3.10 4.40 -39.66
CA ALA A 262 3.76 5.69 -39.43
C ALA A 262 2.78 6.78 -38.99
N ASP A 263 1.58 6.84 -39.59
CA ASP A 263 0.51 7.76 -39.20
C ASP A 263 0.02 7.47 -37.78
N GLN A 264 -0.16 6.19 -37.44
CA GLN A 264 -0.51 5.77 -36.07
C GLN A 264 0.58 6.17 -35.06
N LEU A 265 1.86 5.96 -35.40
CA LEU A 265 2.98 6.36 -34.56
C LEU A 265 3.01 7.88 -34.37
N LEU A 266 2.87 8.66 -35.43
CA LEU A 266 2.84 10.12 -35.37
C LEU A 266 1.68 10.63 -34.50
N SER A 267 0.48 10.08 -34.69
CA SER A 267 -0.70 10.41 -33.89
C SER A 267 -0.51 10.07 -32.42
N ALA A 268 0.02 8.88 -32.11
CA ALA A 268 0.33 8.47 -30.74
C ALA A 268 1.35 9.41 -30.08
N VAL A 269 2.45 9.75 -30.77
CA VAL A 269 3.49 10.66 -30.27
C VAL A 269 2.93 12.07 -30.02
N ARG A 270 2.04 12.56 -30.90
CA ARG A 270 1.38 13.86 -30.72
C ARG A 270 0.48 13.89 -29.48
N ARG A 271 -0.25 12.80 -29.22
CA ARG A 271 -1.13 12.65 -28.05
C ARG A 271 -0.40 12.56 -26.71
N ILE A 272 0.85 12.09 -26.69
CA ILE A 272 1.64 12.01 -25.46
C ILE A 272 1.91 13.42 -24.92
N ARG A 273 1.46 13.67 -23.69
CA ARG A 273 1.74 14.87 -22.90
C ARG A 273 2.81 14.55 -21.85
N ILE A 274 3.82 15.40 -21.71
CA ILE A 274 4.87 15.25 -20.70
C ILE A 274 4.35 15.84 -19.38
N ASN A 275 3.68 15.01 -18.59
CA ASN A 275 3.10 15.39 -17.31
C ASN A 275 3.72 14.57 -16.16
N ARG A 276 3.22 14.81 -14.94
CA ARG A 276 3.68 14.12 -13.73
C ARG A 276 3.66 12.58 -13.86
N SER A 277 2.59 12.01 -14.41
CA SER A 277 2.47 10.57 -14.58
C SER A 277 3.45 10.00 -15.61
N PHE A 278 3.68 10.72 -16.71
CA PHE A 278 4.69 10.34 -17.72
C PHE A 278 6.10 10.27 -17.11
N ILE A 279 6.50 11.30 -16.37
CA ILE A 279 7.82 11.36 -15.73
C ILE A 279 7.95 10.29 -14.64
N GLY A 280 6.92 10.08 -13.81
CA GLY A 280 6.91 9.02 -12.80
C GLY A 280 7.11 7.63 -13.42
N ALA A 281 6.39 7.33 -14.50
CA ALA A 281 6.54 6.07 -15.24
C ALA A 281 7.95 5.92 -15.83
N LYS A 282 8.52 7.01 -16.36
CA LYS A 282 9.88 7.02 -16.93
C LYS A 282 10.95 6.80 -15.88
N ILE A 283 10.86 7.44 -14.71
CA ILE A 283 11.73 7.19 -13.55
C ILE A 283 11.66 5.71 -13.14
N GLY A 284 10.46 5.13 -13.12
CA GLY A 284 10.26 3.71 -12.85
C GLY A 284 10.97 2.79 -13.86
N ARG A 285 10.89 3.08 -15.16
CA ARG A 285 11.61 2.33 -16.20
C ARG A 285 13.13 2.51 -16.09
N LEU A 286 13.59 3.74 -15.88
CA LEU A 286 15.01 4.06 -15.76
C LEU A 286 15.65 3.39 -14.55
N SER A 287 14.99 3.42 -13.39
CA SER A 287 15.50 2.76 -12.18
C SER A 287 15.65 1.25 -12.38
N ARG A 288 14.71 0.60 -13.07
CA ARG A 288 14.84 -0.82 -13.46
C ARG A 288 16.01 -1.04 -14.42
N ALA A 289 16.22 -0.15 -15.39
CA ALA A 289 17.35 -0.23 -16.32
C ALA A 289 18.70 -0.04 -15.61
N MET A 290 18.82 0.94 -14.71
CA MET A 290 20.01 1.19 -13.89
C MET A 290 20.32 0.03 -12.93
N LYS A 291 19.30 -0.65 -12.39
CA LYS A 291 19.50 -1.86 -11.58
C LYS A 291 20.11 -3.00 -12.39
N ARG A 292 19.69 -3.15 -13.64
CA ARG A 292 20.19 -4.20 -14.55
C ARG A 292 21.59 -3.89 -15.07
N LYS A 293 21.85 -2.65 -15.48
CA LYS A 293 23.16 -2.21 -15.97
C LYS A 293 23.92 -1.48 -14.87
N ARG A 294 24.81 -2.19 -14.17
CA ARG A 294 25.66 -1.60 -13.11
C ARG A 294 26.62 -0.56 -13.70
N LEU A 295 26.26 0.72 -13.59
CA LEU A 295 27.17 1.83 -13.90
C LEU A 295 28.33 1.86 -12.89
N ARG A 296 29.58 1.92 -13.38
CA ARG A 296 30.80 2.02 -12.55
C ARG A 296 31.41 3.42 -12.61
N GLY A 297 32.13 3.79 -11.55
CA GLY A 297 32.99 4.99 -11.48
C GLY A 297 32.27 6.31 -11.78
N GLY A 298 32.90 7.15 -12.62
CA GLY A 298 32.42 8.49 -12.95
C GLY A 298 31.03 8.54 -13.62
N LYS A 299 30.67 7.53 -14.43
CA LYS A 299 29.34 7.45 -15.06
C LYS A 299 28.23 7.33 -14.03
N LYS A 300 28.46 6.61 -12.92
CA LYS A 300 27.51 6.49 -11.81
C LYS A 300 27.31 7.83 -11.10
N ARG A 301 28.40 8.57 -10.83
CA ARG A 301 28.33 9.91 -10.22
C ARG A 301 27.55 10.88 -11.10
N ARG A 302 27.83 10.90 -12.41
CA ARG A 302 27.11 11.74 -13.38
C ARG A 302 25.63 11.38 -13.49
N ALA A 303 25.30 10.08 -13.53
CA ALA A 303 23.92 9.61 -13.53
C ALA A 303 23.17 10.02 -12.26
N ASN A 304 23.79 9.92 -11.09
CA ASN A 304 23.19 10.32 -9.82
C ASN A 304 22.93 11.84 -9.76
N SER A 305 23.87 12.66 -10.21
CA SER A 305 23.70 14.12 -10.28
C SER A 305 22.57 14.52 -11.24
N LEU A 306 22.52 13.91 -12.43
CA LEU A 306 21.41 14.12 -13.37
C LEU A 306 20.07 13.66 -12.78
N PHE A 307 20.06 12.58 -12.00
CA PHE A 307 18.87 12.06 -11.37
C PHE A 307 18.36 13.00 -10.27
N GLN A 308 19.24 13.49 -9.40
CA GLN A 308 18.91 14.52 -8.40
C GLN A 308 18.34 15.78 -9.07
N GLY A 309 19.00 16.26 -10.11
CA GLY A 309 18.54 17.42 -10.88
C GLY A 309 17.20 17.18 -11.57
N ALA A 310 16.90 15.95 -12.01
CA ALA A 310 15.61 15.58 -12.59
C ALA A 310 14.50 15.53 -11.53
N THR A 311 14.79 15.02 -10.33
CA THR A 311 13.85 15.00 -9.20
C THR A 311 13.51 16.40 -8.71
N ALA A 312 14.48 17.32 -8.65
CA ALA A 312 14.22 18.72 -8.35
C ALA A 312 13.27 19.36 -9.39
N SER A 313 13.59 19.24 -10.69
CA SER A 313 12.71 19.74 -11.76
C SER A 313 11.32 19.09 -11.77
N TYR A 314 11.21 17.83 -11.33
CA TYR A 314 9.93 17.15 -11.17
C TYR A 314 9.11 17.72 -10.00
N GLY A 315 9.75 18.07 -8.88
CA GLY A 315 9.12 18.74 -7.75
C GLY A 315 8.60 20.13 -8.11
N ASP A 316 9.37 20.88 -8.90
CA ASP A 316 9.02 22.23 -9.37
C ASP A 316 7.96 22.25 -10.49
N GLY A 317 7.46 21.08 -10.93
CA GLY A 317 6.51 20.98 -12.06
C GLY A 317 7.14 21.21 -13.44
N ARG A 318 8.46 21.37 -13.55
CA ARG A 318 9.21 21.54 -14.80
C ARG A 318 9.46 20.19 -15.51
N PHE A 319 8.39 19.55 -15.97
CA PHE A 319 8.45 18.19 -16.50
C PHE A 319 9.28 18.04 -17.78
N SER A 320 9.34 19.05 -18.65
CA SER A 320 10.18 19.03 -19.86
C SER A 320 11.67 19.01 -19.51
N ASP A 321 12.11 19.79 -18.52
CA ASP A 321 13.51 19.81 -18.06
C ASP A 321 13.88 18.50 -17.37
N ALA A 322 12.98 17.99 -16.52
CA ALA A 322 13.13 16.67 -15.92
C ALA A 322 13.30 15.60 -17.01
N ASN A 323 12.49 15.64 -18.07
CA ASN A 323 12.57 14.70 -19.18
C ASN A 323 13.92 14.76 -19.92
N ARG A 324 14.43 15.97 -20.18
CA ARG A 324 15.75 16.16 -20.83
C ARG A 324 16.87 15.53 -19.99
N LYS A 325 16.90 15.78 -18.68
CA LYS A 325 17.88 15.18 -17.77
C LYS A 325 17.77 13.66 -17.71
N LEU A 326 16.55 13.11 -17.66
CA LEU A 326 16.33 11.66 -17.70
C LEU A 326 16.81 11.02 -19.01
N ASN A 327 16.63 11.71 -20.14
CA ASN A 327 17.18 11.26 -21.44
C ASN A 327 18.71 11.24 -21.44
N SER A 328 19.37 12.21 -20.81
CA SER A 328 20.82 12.21 -20.65
C SER A 328 21.30 11.00 -19.84
N ILE A 329 20.54 10.55 -18.83
CA ILE A 329 20.88 9.33 -18.09
C ILE A 329 20.70 8.08 -18.97
N TYR A 330 19.63 8.01 -19.77
CA TYR A 330 19.45 6.92 -20.73
C TYR A 330 20.61 6.83 -21.74
N ALA A 331 21.12 7.97 -22.20
CA ALA A 331 22.29 8.00 -23.09
C ALA A 331 23.58 7.47 -22.41
N LEU A 332 23.70 7.57 -21.08
CA LEU A 332 24.84 7.00 -20.33
C LEU A 332 24.72 5.47 -20.12
N LEU A 333 23.50 4.93 -20.24
CA LEU A 333 23.21 3.50 -20.04
C LEU A 333 23.33 2.67 -21.33
N HIS A 334 23.36 3.32 -22.49
CA HIS A 334 23.51 2.67 -23.79
C HIS A 334 24.94 2.82 -24.30
#